data_AF-A0AAD7TAK2-F1
#
_entry.id   AF-A0AAD7TAK2-F1
#
_cell.length_a   1.000
_cell.length_b   1.000
_cell.length_c   1.000
_cell.angle_alpha   90.00
_cell.angle_beta   90.00
_cell.angle_gamma   90.00
#
_symmetry.space_group_name_H-M   'P 1'
#
loop_
_entity.id
_entity.type
_entity.pdbx_description
1 polymer ?
#
loop_
_entity_poly.entity_id
_entity_poly.type
_entity_poly.pdbx_seq_one_letter_code
_entity_poly.pdbx_strand_id
1 'polypeptide(L)'
;MLPEWIPTLKRSHSTPLEIDRAHRIYSNNTSRPRTMIFKLLRYTDRQSILEGVRKARPALSDGTQLLFFGDYSPGTTTQERQGYREIRAKLRRKGIDSFLIYPAILRVNYKGTRMSFNSAEEAKDALKSSVLEGMEDE
;
A
#
# COMPACT_ATOMS: atom_id res chain seq x y z
N MET A 1 -2.49 -24.08 11.85
CA MET A 1 -1.21 -23.42 12.15
C MET A 1 -1.16 -22.09 11.43
N LEU A 2 -0.85 -21.01 12.15
CA LEU A 2 -0.53 -19.72 11.53
C LEU A 2 0.80 -19.88 10.77
N PRO A 3 0.92 -19.39 9.53
CA PRO A 3 2.16 -19.55 8.77
C PRO A 3 3.36 -18.94 9.50
N GLU A 4 4.50 -19.63 9.46
CA GLU A 4 5.75 -19.27 10.16
C GLU A 4 6.30 -17.87 9.82
N TRP A 5 5.85 -17.27 8.71
CA TRP A 5 6.31 -15.96 8.27
C TRP A 5 5.69 -14.77 9.03
N ILE A 6 4.62 -14.97 9.81
CA ILE A 6 3.94 -13.87 10.52
C ILE A 6 4.79 -13.33 11.69
N PRO A 7 5.33 -14.16 12.59
CA PRO A 7 6.08 -13.67 13.77
C PRO A 7 7.40 -12.98 13.42
N THR A 8 8.05 -13.37 12.33
CA THR A 8 9.33 -12.77 11.87
C THR A 8 9.21 -11.33 11.38
N LEU A 9 7.99 -10.85 11.12
CA LEU A 9 7.73 -9.51 10.59
C LEU A 9 7.42 -8.47 11.67
N LYS A 10 7.17 -8.89 12.93
CA LYS A 10 6.89 -7.98 14.05
C LYS A 10 8.20 -7.49 14.65
N ARG A 11 8.50 -6.20 14.51
CA ARG A 11 9.83 -5.64 14.86
C ARG A 11 9.91 -4.96 16.23
N SER A 12 8.84 -4.86 17.04
CA SER A 12 8.90 -3.85 18.13
C SER A 12 8.13 -4.03 19.44
N HIS A 13 7.40 -5.11 19.72
CA HIS A 13 6.72 -5.21 21.04
C HIS A 13 6.97 -6.55 21.73
N SER A 14 7.21 -6.48 23.05
CA SER A 14 7.30 -7.62 23.98
C SER A 14 6.00 -8.42 24.07
N THR A 15 4.91 -7.89 23.53
CA THR A 15 3.61 -8.56 23.51
C THR A 15 3.48 -9.51 22.32
N PRO A 16 2.86 -10.69 22.51
CA PRO A 16 2.58 -11.62 21.42
C PRO A 16 1.67 -10.96 20.36
N LEU A 17 1.73 -11.46 19.13
CA LEU A 17 0.82 -11.02 18.07
C LEU A 17 -0.57 -11.61 18.34
N GLU A 18 -1.58 -10.75 18.43
CA GLU A 18 -2.96 -11.14 18.68
C GLU A 18 -3.78 -11.06 17.39
N ILE A 19 -4.30 -12.21 16.93
CA ILE A 19 -5.10 -12.34 15.71
C ILE A 19 -6.54 -12.58 16.12
N ASP A 20 -7.41 -11.64 15.77
CA ASP A 20 -8.86 -11.69 16.05
C ASP A 20 -9.56 -12.68 15.10
N ARG A 21 -9.21 -12.62 13.81
CA ARG A 21 -9.80 -13.51 12.79
C ARG A 21 -8.79 -13.79 11.68
N ALA A 22 -8.77 -15.01 11.15
CA ALA A 22 -8.04 -15.35 9.93
C ALA A 22 -8.87 -16.31 9.08
N HIS A 23 -9.02 -16.02 7.79
CA HIS A 23 -9.75 -16.87 6.86
C HIS A 23 -9.23 -16.69 5.43
N ARG A 24 -9.56 -17.62 4.54
CA ARG A 24 -9.27 -17.51 3.11
C ARG A 24 -10.51 -17.08 2.35
N ILE A 25 -10.33 -16.23 1.35
CA ILE A 25 -11.42 -15.82 0.46
C ILE A 25 -11.86 -17.03 -0.36
N TYR A 26 -13.17 -17.20 -0.52
CA TYR A 26 -13.71 -18.24 -1.38
C TYR A 26 -13.29 -18.00 -2.84
N SER A 27 -12.91 -19.07 -3.54
CA SER A 27 -12.58 -19.02 -4.95
C SER A 27 -12.89 -20.35 -5.62
N ASN A 28 -13.62 -20.30 -6.73
CA ASN A 28 -13.87 -21.45 -7.61
C ASN A 28 -12.62 -21.90 -8.36
N ASN A 29 -11.57 -21.06 -8.38
CA ASN A 29 -10.31 -21.38 -9.02
C ASN A 29 -9.36 -22.02 -7.99
N THR A 30 -9.06 -23.31 -8.17
CA THR A 30 -8.14 -24.07 -7.31
C THR A 30 -6.69 -24.04 -7.81
N SER A 31 -6.44 -23.53 -9.02
CA SER A 31 -5.10 -23.51 -9.63
C SER A 31 -4.15 -22.47 -9.01
N ARG A 32 -4.67 -21.49 -8.26
CA ARG A 32 -3.88 -20.44 -7.62
C ARG A 32 -4.09 -20.44 -6.10
N PRO A 33 -3.05 -20.11 -5.31
CA PRO A 33 -3.20 -19.91 -3.87
C PRO A 33 -4.28 -18.87 -3.58
N ARG A 34 -5.23 -19.21 -2.69
CA ARG A 34 -6.28 -18.29 -2.27
C ARG A 34 -5.73 -17.23 -1.34
N THR A 35 -6.12 -15.97 -1.56
CA THR A 35 -5.85 -14.84 -0.67
C THR A 35 -6.36 -15.14 0.74
N MET A 36 -5.52 -14.87 1.74
CA MET A 36 -5.88 -14.93 3.16
C MET A 36 -6.15 -13.51 3.66
N ILE A 37 -7.28 -13.33 4.35
CA ILE A 37 -7.61 -12.12 5.09
C ILE A 37 -7.46 -12.44 6.57
N PHE A 38 -6.68 -11.63 7.28
CA PHE A 38 -6.59 -11.71 8.73
C PHE A 38 -6.76 -10.33 9.35
N LYS A 39 -7.49 -10.30 10.46
CA LYS A 39 -7.73 -9.14 11.30
C LYS A 39 -6.90 -9.30 12.56
N LEU A 40 -6.06 -8.31 12.81
CA LEU A 40 -5.27 -8.22 14.03
C LEU A 40 -6.08 -7.48 15.10
N LEU A 41 -5.84 -7.81 16.36
CA LEU A 41 -6.46 -7.11 17.47
C LEU A 41 -5.98 -5.64 17.53
N ARG A 42 -4.70 -5.40 17.22
CA ARG A 42 -4.06 -4.08 17.32
C ARG A 42 -3.73 -3.51 15.95
N TYR A 43 -4.10 -2.25 15.74
CA TYR A 43 -3.77 -1.51 14.51
C TYR A 43 -2.25 -1.31 14.34
N THR A 44 -1.52 -1.11 15.43
CA THR A 44 -0.06 -0.92 15.43
C THR A 44 0.68 -2.16 14.91
N ASP A 45 0.19 -3.35 15.23
CA ASP A 45 0.73 -4.60 14.71
C ASP A 45 0.53 -4.71 13.21
N ARG A 46 -0.63 -4.28 12.69
CA ARG A 46 -0.90 -4.22 11.23
C ARG A 46 0.11 -3.32 10.53
N GLN A 47 0.36 -2.12 11.07
CA GLN A 47 1.31 -1.18 10.46
C GLN A 47 2.74 -1.73 10.50
N SER A 48 3.15 -2.29 11.65
CA SER A 48 4.48 -2.87 11.83
C SER A 48 4.75 -4.01 10.84
N ILE A 49 3.76 -4.90 10.63
CA ILE A 49 3.87 -5.99 9.65
C ILE A 49 4.00 -5.42 8.24
N LEU A 50 3.15 -4.46 7.84
CA LEU A 50 3.22 -3.87 6.50
C LEU A 50 4.56 -3.15 6.23
N GLU A 51 5.14 -2.51 7.24
CA GLU A 51 6.48 -1.92 7.15
C GLU A 51 7.57 -2.99 7.08
N GLY A 52 7.48 -4.04 7.89
CA GLY A 52 8.40 -5.17 7.88
C GLY A 52 8.44 -5.86 6.53
N VAL A 53 7.28 -6.10 5.92
CA VAL A 53 7.15 -6.71 4.58
C VAL A 53 7.83 -5.85 3.51
N ARG A 54 7.63 -4.52 3.51
CA ARG A 54 8.24 -3.62 2.52
C ARG A 54 9.77 -3.70 2.55
N LYS A 55 10.35 -3.89 3.73
CA LYS A 55 11.79 -4.00 3.96
C LYS A 55 12.32 -5.39 3.62
N ALA A 56 11.65 -6.45 4.11
CA ALA A 56 12.14 -7.82 4.03
C ALA A 56 11.80 -8.53 2.71
N ARG A 57 10.70 -8.16 2.05
CA ARG A 57 10.15 -8.84 0.85
C ARG A 57 10.09 -10.37 1.03
N PRO A 58 9.29 -10.86 2.00
CA PRO A 58 9.24 -12.27 2.34
C PRO A 58 8.84 -13.14 1.14
N ALA A 59 9.43 -14.33 1.06
CA ALA A 59 9.12 -15.35 0.08
C ALA A 59 8.94 -16.70 0.77
N LEU A 60 8.22 -17.61 0.12
CA LEU A 60 8.11 -19.01 0.52
C LEU A 60 9.42 -19.75 0.20
N SER A 61 9.57 -20.97 0.73
CA SER A 61 10.76 -21.80 0.51
C SER A 61 11.00 -22.16 -0.96
N ASP A 62 9.95 -22.13 -1.79
CA ASP A 62 10.02 -22.32 -3.25
C ASP A 62 10.39 -21.05 -4.02
N GLY A 63 10.67 -19.94 -3.31
CA GLY A 63 10.99 -18.63 -3.89
C GLY A 63 9.77 -17.78 -4.24
N THR A 64 8.53 -18.27 -4.02
CA THR A 64 7.33 -17.50 -4.32
C THR A 64 7.21 -16.28 -3.41
N GLN A 65 7.23 -15.08 -3.99
CA GLN A 65 7.13 -13.84 -3.22
C GLN A 65 5.74 -13.68 -2.57
N LEU A 66 5.72 -13.41 -1.27
CA LEU A 66 4.50 -13.10 -0.54
C LEU A 66 4.19 -11.61 -0.63
N LEU A 67 2.94 -11.30 -0.96
CA LEU A 67 2.45 -9.93 -1.10
C LEU A 67 1.47 -9.60 0.02
N PHE A 68 1.65 -8.42 0.63
CA PHE A 68 0.80 -7.93 1.72
C PHE A 68 0.22 -6.58 1.38
N PHE A 69 -1.08 -6.44 1.63
CA PHE A 69 -1.82 -5.23 1.34
C PHE A 69 -2.71 -4.88 2.54
N GLY A 70 -2.95 -3.58 2.73
CA GLY A 70 -4.00 -3.15 3.63
C GLY A 70 -5.36 -3.45 3.01
N ASP A 71 -6.25 -4.08 3.79
CA ASP A 71 -7.65 -4.24 3.40
C ASP A 71 -8.37 -2.89 3.55
N TYR A 72 -9.06 -2.45 2.50
CA TYR A 72 -9.73 -1.16 2.40
C TYR A 72 -11.14 -1.37 1.84
N SER A 73 -12.09 -0.51 2.22
CA SER A 73 -13.45 -0.60 1.67
C SER A 73 -13.43 -0.45 0.14
N PRO A 74 -14.14 -1.32 -0.61
CA PRO A 74 -14.18 -1.23 -2.06
C PRO A 74 -14.81 0.07 -2.57
N GLY A 75 -15.94 0.48 -1.97
CA GLY A 75 -16.79 1.56 -2.49
C GLY A 75 -16.31 2.99 -2.21
N THR A 76 -15.28 3.19 -1.39
CA THR A 76 -14.80 4.54 -1.06
C THR A 76 -13.30 4.59 -1.24
N THR A 77 -12.55 3.95 -0.33
CA THR A 77 -11.09 4.07 -0.30
C THR A 77 -10.42 3.44 -1.52
N THR A 78 -10.88 2.28 -1.99
CA THR A 78 -10.24 1.59 -3.13
C THR A 78 -10.48 2.35 -4.44
N GLN A 79 -11.72 2.76 -4.71
CA GLN A 79 -12.06 3.52 -5.91
C GLN A 79 -11.36 4.87 -5.96
N GLU A 80 -11.39 5.65 -4.87
CA GLU A 80 -10.69 6.95 -4.81
C GLU A 80 -9.18 6.79 -5.05
N ARG A 81 -8.57 5.75 -4.45
CA ARG A 81 -7.14 5.44 -4.66
C ARG A 81 -6.82 5.05 -6.10
N GLN A 82 -7.75 4.41 -6.81
CA GLN A 82 -7.59 4.09 -8.22
C GLN A 82 -7.56 5.35 -9.09
N GLY A 83 -8.29 6.40 -8.72
CA GLY A 83 -8.26 7.70 -9.42
C GLY A 83 -6.85 8.30 -9.53
N TYR A 84 -6.00 8.07 -8.53
CA TYR A 84 -4.61 8.54 -8.53
C TYR A 84 -3.64 7.69 -9.35
N ARG A 85 -4.08 6.56 -9.92
CA ARG A 85 -3.18 5.57 -10.59
C ARG A 85 -2.32 6.23 -11.67
N GLU A 86 -2.94 7.03 -12.53
CA GLU A 86 -2.27 7.67 -13.67
C GLU A 86 -1.25 8.72 -13.22
N ILE A 87 -1.64 9.58 -12.28
CA ILE A 87 -0.76 10.64 -11.73
C ILE A 87 0.45 10.00 -11.05
N ARG A 88 0.23 8.99 -10.22
CA ARG A 88 1.32 8.30 -9.53
C ARG A 88 2.29 7.62 -10.51
N ALA A 89 1.79 7.07 -11.61
CA ALA A 89 2.63 6.54 -12.67
C ALA A 89 3.47 7.64 -13.36
N LYS A 90 2.91 8.83 -13.58
CA LYS A 90 3.65 10.00 -14.09
C LYS A 90 4.72 10.46 -13.10
N LEU A 91 4.36 10.65 -11.83
CA LEU A 91 5.30 11.05 -10.77
C LEU A 91 6.45 10.04 -10.62
N ARG A 92 6.15 8.74 -10.62
CA ARG A 92 7.17 7.69 -10.56
C ARG A 92 8.13 7.72 -11.74
N ARG A 93 7.63 7.94 -12.96
CA ARG A 93 8.49 8.07 -14.16
C ARG A 93 9.43 9.27 -14.07
N LYS A 94 9.03 10.34 -13.39
CA LYS A 94 9.84 11.53 -13.13
C LYS A 94 10.72 11.42 -11.88
N GLY A 95 10.75 10.27 -11.21
CA GLY A 95 11.52 10.10 -9.96
C GLY A 95 10.97 10.89 -8.77
N ILE A 96 9.72 11.33 -8.81
CA ILE A 96 9.09 12.11 -7.73
C ILE A 96 8.40 11.15 -6.75
N ASP A 97 8.75 11.30 -5.47
CA ASP A 97 8.17 10.52 -4.39
C ASP A 97 6.70 10.89 -4.15
N SER A 98 5.84 9.86 -4.15
CA SER A 98 4.42 10.01 -3.87
C SER A 98 3.87 8.89 -2.99
N PHE A 99 2.99 9.26 -2.07
CA PHE A 99 2.39 8.37 -1.07
C PHE A 99 0.88 8.55 -1.02
N LEU A 100 0.15 7.46 -0.77
CA LEU A 100 -1.29 7.51 -0.49
C LEU A 100 -1.53 7.33 1.00
N ILE A 101 -2.03 8.39 1.64
CA ILE A 101 -2.42 8.39 3.05
C ILE A 101 -3.89 7.95 3.13
N TYR A 102 -4.22 7.20 4.18
CA TYR A 102 -5.61 6.82 4.43
C TYR A 102 -6.47 8.06 4.74
N PRO A 103 -7.71 8.16 4.21
CA PRO A 103 -8.36 7.23 3.30
C PRO A 103 -7.78 7.28 1.89
N ALA A 104 -7.79 8.42 1.21
CA ALA A 104 -7.29 8.56 -0.16
C ALA A 104 -6.65 9.93 -0.44
N ILE A 105 -5.72 10.36 0.41
CA ILE A 105 -4.98 11.61 0.23
C ILE A 105 -3.67 11.31 -0.50
N LEU A 106 -3.44 11.97 -1.64
CA LEU A 106 -2.16 11.88 -2.35
C LEU A 106 -1.19 12.91 -1.76
N ARG A 107 -0.08 12.44 -1.17
CA ARG A 107 1.03 13.29 -0.75
C ARG A 107 2.18 13.18 -1.73
N VAL A 108 2.66 14.31 -2.21
CA VAL A 108 3.77 14.44 -3.16
C VAL A 108 4.88 15.27 -2.52
N ASN A 109 6.11 14.78 -2.59
CA ASN A 109 7.28 15.53 -2.17
C ASN A 109 8.06 15.96 -3.41
N TYR A 110 8.11 17.26 -3.68
CA TYR A 110 8.81 17.81 -4.85
C TYR A 110 9.65 19.01 -4.44
N LYS A 111 10.96 18.97 -4.73
CA LYS A 111 11.93 20.06 -4.43
C LYS A 111 11.84 20.59 -2.98
N GLY A 112 11.64 19.71 -2.00
CA GLY A 112 11.51 20.09 -0.58
C GLY A 112 10.09 20.53 -0.16
N THR A 113 9.20 20.81 -1.12
CA THR A 113 7.80 21.15 -0.86
C THR A 113 6.95 19.89 -0.76
N ARG A 114 6.12 19.82 0.28
CA ARG A 114 5.14 18.74 0.47
C ARG A 114 3.76 19.23 0.07
N MET A 115 3.16 18.61 -0.94
CA MET A 115 1.81 18.90 -1.40
C MET A 115 0.89 17.73 -1.02
N SER A 116 -0.34 18.03 -0.62
CA SER A 116 -1.36 17.02 -0.31
C SER A 116 -2.63 17.34 -1.08
N PHE A 117 -3.20 16.34 -1.74
CA PHE A 117 -4.39 16.47 -2.58
C PHE A 117 -5.47 15.53 -2.06
N ASN A 118 -6.70 16.04 -1.96
CA ASN A 118 -7.84 15.29 -1.46
C ASN A 118 -8.64 14.62 -2.58
N SER A 119 -8.52 15.12 -3.82
CA SER A 119 -9.10 14.48 -5.00
C SER A 119 -8.07 14.24 -6.11
N ALA A 120 -8.36 13.24 -6.95
CA ALA A 120 -7.55 12.96 -8.13
C ALA A 120 -7.61 14.10 -9.16
N GLU A 121 -8.73 14.80 -9.25
CA GLU A 121 -8.92 15.96 -10.13
C GLU A 121 -8.05 17.13 -9.69
N GLU A 122 -8.11 17.49 -8.39
CA GLU A 122 -7.27 18.51 -7.78
C GLU A 122 -5.78 18.23 -8.02
N ALA A 123 -5.36 16.97 -7.81
CA ALA A 123 -4.00 16.56 -8.10
C ALA A 123 -3.64 16.66 -9.59
N LYS A 124 -4.56 16.34 -10.51
CA LYS A 124 -4.31 16.41 -11.95
C LYS A 124 -4.10 17.86 -12.36
N ASP A 125 -4.94 18.76 -11.89
CA ASP A 125 -4.92 20.17 -12.28
C ASP A 125 -3.72 20.90 -11.67
N ALA A 126 -3.44 20.69 -10.39
CA ALA A 126 -2.30 21.30 -9.71
C ALA A 126 -0.95 20.81 -10.26
N LEU A 127 -0.84 19.51 -10.58
CA LEU A 127 0.42 18.94 -11.07
C LEU A 127 0.64 19.20 -12.56
N LYS A 128 -0.41 19.42 -13.37
CA LYS A 128 -0.27 19.85 -14.76
C LYS A 128 0.53 21.15 -14.86
N SER A 129 0.08 22.19 -14.15
CA SER A 129 0.63 23.55 -14.24
C SER A 129 1.96 23.76 -13.52
N SER A 130 2.21 23.06 -12.42
CA SER A 130 3.38 23.36 -11.54
C SER A 130 4.54 22.37 -11.64
N VAL A 131 4.29 21.12 -12.05
CA VAL A 131 5.28 20.01 -12.00
C VAL A 131 5.40 19.27 -13.34
N LEU A 132 4.36 19.30 -14.18
CA LEU A 132 4.34 18.57 -15.44
C LEU A 132 4.67 19.44 -16.66
N GLU A 133 4.23 20.71 -16.71
CA GLU A 133 4.50 21.67 -17.81
C GLU A 133 5.94 22.24 -17.82
N GLY A 134 6.63 22.32 -16.68
CA GLY A 134 8.03 22.78 -16.63
C GLY A 134 9.07 21.78 -17.17
N MET A 135 8.67 20.86 -18.06
CA MET A 135 9.52 19.79 -18.59
C MET A 135 9.18 19.43 -20.06
N GLU A 136 8.97 20.43 -20.92
CA GLU A 136 8.97 20.22 -22.38
C GLU A 136 10.33 20.49 -23.06
N ASP A 137 11.32 21.07 -22.38
CA ASP A 137 12.65 21.29 -22.97
C ASP A 137 13.76 20.74 -22.06
N GLU A 138 14.28 19.57 -22.42
CA GLU A 138 15.71 19.19 -22.50
C GLU A 138 15.88 17.72 -22.95
#